data_AF-A0A2K6KI84-F1
#
_entry.id   AF-A0A2K6KI84-F1
#
_cell.length_a   1.000
_cell.length_b   1.000
_cell.length_c   1.000
_cell.angle_alpha   90.00
_cell.angle_beta   90.00
_cell.angle_gamma   90.00
#
_symmetry.space_group_name_H-M   'P 1'
#
loop_
_entity.id
_entity.type
_entity.pdbx_description
1 polymer ?
#
loop_
_entity_poly.entity_id
_entity_poly.type
_entity_poly.pdbx_seq_one_letter_code
_entity_poly.pdbx_strand_id
1 'polypeptide(L)'
;MLPAAMEVQLPLQRQRDTAWKWMPLLLLLVWVATMCSAQDKSDLLNVCMDAKHHKTKPGPEDKLHDQCSPWKKNACCTANTSQELHKDTSRLYNFNWDHCGKMEPACKRHFIQDTCLYECSPHLGPWIRQVACLPPTHPSRLPSPSITSRRWLPASLAERSPASPLPTQVNQSWRKERFLDVPLCKEDCQRWWEDCHTSHTCKSNWHRGWDWTSGVNKCPAGALCLTFESYFPTPVALCEGLWSHSYKVSNYSRGSGRCIQMWFDSAQGNPNEEVARFYAAVMHVNAGEMLHGIGGLLLSLALMLQFWLLG
;
A
#
# COMPACT_ATOMS: atom_id res chain seq x y z
N MET A 1 -19.31 0.46 76.15
CA MET A 1 -18.50 -0.27 75.16
C MET A 1 -19.30 -0.43 73.88
N LEU A 2 -18.97 0.34 72.84
CA LEU A 2 -19.05 -0.02 71.42
C LEU A 2 -18.43 1.12 70.60
N PRO A 3 -17.50 0.86 69.66
CA PRO A 3 -16.74 1.89 68.95
C PRO A 3 -17.12 2.03 67.46
N ALA A 4 -16.61 3.12 66.88
CA ALA A 4 -16.13 3.31 65.50
C ALA A 4 -17.08 3.16 64.29
N ALA A 5 -17.21 4.26 63.54
CA ALA A 5 -17.34 4.26 62.08
C ALA A 5 -16.90 5.62 61.51
N MET A 6 -15.59 5.83 61.35
CA MET A 6 -15.04 6.98 60.61
C MET A 6 -13.81 6.53 59.84
N GLU A 7 -13.97 5.76 58.75
CA GLU A 7 -12.87 5.50 57.81
C GLU A 7 -13.27 4.86 56.46
N VAL A 8 -14.23 5.44 55.70
CA VAL A 8 -14.55 4.90 54.35
C VAL A 8 -14.54 5.95 53.21
N GLN A 9 -14.58 7.25 53.48
CA GLN A 9 -14.69 8.28 52.41
C GLN A 9 -13.38 8.70 51.72
N LEU A 10 -12.20 8.50 52.32
CA LEU A 10 -10.93 8.98 51.75
C LEU A 10 -10.44 8.29 50.45
N PRO A 11 -10.64 6.97 50.23
CA PRO A 11 -10.13 6.27 49.05
C PRO A 11 -10.86 6.67 47.75
N LEU A 12 -12.17 6.91 47.83
CA LEU A 12 -13.02 7.22 46.66
C LEU A 12 -12.72 8.60 46.08
N GLN A 13 -12.47 9.59 46.95
CA GLN A 13 -12.13 10.96 46.57
C GLN A 13 -10.77 11.03 45.86
N ARG A 14 -9.77 10.31 46.39
CA ARG A 14 -8.43 10.22 45.77
C ARG A 14 -8.44 9.49 44.42
N GLN A 15 -9.31 8.51 44.23
CA GLN A 15 -9.54 7.89 42.91
C GLN A 15 -10.17 8.86 41.90
N ARG A 16 -11.17 9.66 42.30
CA ARG A 16 -11.77 10.71 41.45
C ARG A 16 -10.75 11.75 40.99
N ASP A 17 -9.89 12.21 41.88
CA ASP A 17 -8.86 13.22 41.56
C ASP A 17 -7.81 12.70 40.58
N THR A 18 -7.45 11.41 40.67
CA THR A 18 -6.55 10.79 39.69
C THR A 18 -7.22 10.64 38.32
N ALA A 19 -8.50 10.24 38.27
CA ALA A 19 -9.22 10.08 37.00
C ALA A 19 -9.35 11.43 36.25
N TRP A 20 -9.70 12.51 36.94
CA TRP A 20 -9.83 13.85 36.33
C TRP A 20 -8.53 14.37 35.73
N LYS A 21 -7.37 14.04 36.33
CA LYS A 21 -6.05 14.42 35.80
C LYS A 21 -5.68 13.73 34.49
N TRP A 22 -6.17 12.52 34.24
CA TRP A 22 -5.85 11.75 33.02
C TRP A 22 -6.86 11.95 31.89
N MET A 23 -8.06 12.47 32.18
CA MET A 23 -9.09 12.76 31.17
C MET A 23 -8.61 13.66 30.02
N PRO A 24 -7.87 14.76 30.24
CA PRO A 24 -7.39 15.62 29.15
C PRO A 24 -6.40 14.89 28.24
N LEU A 25 -5.55 14.02 28.81
CA LEU A 25 -4.56 13.26 28.06
C LEU A 25 -5.23 12.17 27.21
N LEU A 26 -6.25 11.51 27.76
CA LEU A 26 -7.10 10.55 27.04
C LEU A 26 -7.87 11.23 25.90
N LEU A 27 -8.47 12.40 26.15
CA LEU A 27 -9.16 13.18 25.13
C LEU A 27 -8.20 13.66 24.03
N LEU A 28 -6.98 14.08 24.39
CA LEU A 28 -5.94 14.45 23.42
C LEU A 28 -5.50 13.25 22.57
N LEU A 29 -5.30 12.08 23.18
CA LEU A 29 -4.95 10.84 22.48
C LEU A 29 -6.07 10.39 21.52
N VAL A 30 -7.33 10.46 21.95
CA VAL A 30 -8.49 10.19 21.10
C VAL A 30 -8.57 11.22 19.96
N TRP A 31 -8.33 12.50 20.24
CA TRP A 31 -8.36 13.56 19.23
C TRP A 31 -7.26 13.38 18.16
N VAL A 32 -6.03 13.06 18.58
CA VAL A 32 -4.91 12.74 17.68
C VAL A 32 -5.19 11.47 16.88
N ALA A 33 -5.77 10.43 17.50
CA ALA A 33 -6.17 9.20 16.79
C ALA A 33 -7.26 9.47 15.74
N THR A 34 -8.20 10.38 16.02
CA THR A 34 -9.28 10.74 15.11
C THR A 34 -8.77 11.53 13.89
N MET A 35 -7.78 12.40 14.08
CA MET A 35 -7.16 13.20 13.00
C MET A 35 -6.33 12.36 12.02
N CYS A 36 -5.90 11.15 12.41
CA CYS A 36 -5.23 10.21 11.51
C CYS A 36 -6.17 9.33 10.67
N SER A 37 -7.50 9.42 10.84
CA SER A 37 -8.43 8.41 10.27
C SER A 37 -9.69 8.93 9.57
N ALA A 38 -9.92 10.24 9.49
CA ALA A 38 -11.07 10.77 8.76
C ALA A 38 -10.69 11.16 7.32
N GLN A 39 -10.98 10.29 6.36
CA GLN A 39 -11.00 10.63 4.93
C GLN A 39 -12.47 10.60 4.48
N ASP A 40 -13.01 11.72 3.99
CA ASP A 40 -14.43 11.84 3.65
C ASP A 40 -14.78 11.13 2.33
N LYS A 41 -16.06 10.82 2.08
CA LYS A 41 -16.52 10.04 0.93
C LYS A 41 -16.28 10.75 -0.39
N SER A 42 -16.48 12.07 -0.40
CA SER A 42 -16.15 12.86 -1.57
C SER A 42 -14.64 12.94 -1.82
N ASP A 43 -13.81 12.62 -0.81
CA ASP A 43 -12.35 12.72 -0.92
C ASP A 43 -11.71 11.45 -1.52
N LEU A 44 -12.49 10.39 -1.76
CA LEU A 44 -11.99 9.12 -2.32
C LEU A 44 -12.31 8.90 -3.80
N LEU A 45 -13.30 9.62 -4.35
CA LEU A 45 -13.75 9.42 -5.72
C LEU A 45 -13.26 10.53 -6.62
N ASN A 46 -12.73 10.15 -7.80
CA ASN A 46 -12.27 11.10 -8.80
C ASN A 46 -11.19 12.05 -8.24
N VAL A 47 -10.13 11.46 -7.70
CA VAL A 47 -9.01 12.17 -7.06
C VAL A 47 -7.67 11.68 -7.61
N CYS A 48 -6.66 12.53 -7.53
CA CYS A 48 -5.28 12.19 -7.84
C CYS A 48 -4.47 12.12 -6.55
N MET A 49 -3.55 11.15 -6.45
CA MET A 49 -2.64 11.07 -5.31
C MET A 49 -1.59 12.17 -5.36
N ASP A 50 -1.11 12.62 -4.20
CA ASP A 50 0.04 13.53 -4.08
C ASP A 50 1.36 12.74 -4.20
N ALA A 51 1.70 12.39 -5.44
CA ALA A 51 2.97 11.79 -5.83
C ALA A 51 3.68 12.62 -6.91
N LYS A 52 4.84 12.13 -7.37
CA LYS A 52 5.85 12.92 -8.10
C LYS A 52 5.35 13.63 -9.36
N HIS A 53 4.48 12.97 -10.14
CA HIS A 53 4.10 13.42 -11.48
C HIS A 53 2.59 13.53 -11.69
N HIS A 54 1.82 13.39 -10.61
CA HIS A 54 0.36 13.53 -10.64
C HIS A 54 -0.02 15.01 -10.70
N LYS A 55 -1.09 15.29 -11.45
CA LYS A 55 -1.82 16.55 -11.37
C LYS A 55 -2.53 16.65 -10.02
N THR A 56 -2.86 17.86 -9.60
CA THR A 56 -3.63 18.09 -8.36
C THR A 56 -5.06 17.55 -8.45
N LYS A 57 -5.69 17.58 -9.63
CA LYS A 57 -7.05 17.09 -9.86
C LYS A 57 -7.16 16.39 -11.21
N PRO A 58 -8.08 15.41 -11.35
CA PRO A 58 -8.34 14.79 -12.63
C PRO A 58 -8.90 15.79 -13.64
N GLY A 59 -8.63 15.53 -14.92
CA GLY A 59 -9.24 16.26 -16.02
C GLY A 59 -8.89 15.64 -17.37
N PRO A 60 -9.57 16.06 -18.45
CA PRO A 60 -9.32 15.54 -19.79
C PRO A 60 -7.89 15.83 -20.27
N GLU A 61 -7.31 14.87 -20.99
CA GLU A 61 -5.97 14.89 -21.58
C GLU A 61 -6.05 14.21 -22.97
N ASP A 62 -6.49 14.92 -23.99
CA ASP A 62 -6.73 14.32 -25.32
C ASP A 62 -5.47 13.76 -26.00
N LYS A 63 -4.29 14.12 -25.51
CA LYS A 63 -2.98 13.78 -26.08
C LYS A 63 -2.21 12.74 -25.27
N LEU A 64 -2.90 11.93 -24.44
CA LEU A 64 -2.25 10.79 -23.79
C LEU A 64 -1.74 9.80 -24.84
N HIS A 65 -0.50 9.37 -24.66
CA HIS A 65 0.23 8.55 -25.61
C HIS A 65 -0.12 7.06 -25.48
N ASP A 66 -0.33 6.42 -26.64
CA ASP A 66 -0.41 4.97 -26.83
C ASP A 66 -1.22 4.23 -25.74
N GLN A 67 -0.57 3.44 -24.88
CA GLN A 67 -1.21 2.61 -23.85
C GLN A 67 -1.95 3.41 -22.78
N CYS A 68 -1.61 4.69 -22.59
CA CYS A 68 -2.29 5.56 -21.65
C CYS A 68 -3.52 6.28 -22.25
N SER A 69 -3.76 6.16 -23.56
CA SER A 69 -4.92 6.76 -24.21
C SER A 69 -6.29 6.39 -23.62
N PRO A 70 -6.50 5.22 -22.96
CA PRO A 70 -7.79 4.89 -22.35
C PRO A 70 -8.24 5.88 -21.27
N TRP A 71 -7.32 6.62 -20.64
CA TRP A 71 -7.63 7.61 -19.60
C TRP A 71 -7.89 9.02 -20.14
N LYS A 72 -7.83 9.27 -21.45
CA LYS A 72 -7.88 10.62 -22.04
C LYS A 72 -9.09 11.46 -21.61
N LYS A 73 -10.25 10.84 -21.34
CA LYS A 73 -11.47 11.57 -20.93
C LYS A 73 -11.33 12.20 -19.54
N ASN A 74 -10.55 11.57 -18.66
CA ASN A 74 -10.36 12.01 -17.29
C ASN A 74 -9.13 11.31 -16.67
N ALA A 75 -8.02 12.04 -16.52
CA ALA A 75 -6.73 11.50 -16.09
C ALA A 75 -6.05 12.36 -15.04
N CYS A 76 -5.19 11.72 -14.24
CA CYS A 76 -4.28 12.34 -13.27
C CYS A 76 -2.87 12.60 -13.81
N CYS A 77 -2.51 12.06 -14.97
CA CYS A 77 -1.23 12.28 -15.62
C CYS A 77 -1.34 13.39 -16.67
N THR A 78 -0.20 13.84 -17.20
CA THR A 78 -0.13 14.75 -18.35
C THR A 78 0.26 14.01 -19.62
N ALA A 79 0.02 14.61 -20.80
CA ALA A 79 0.54 14.10 -22.06
C ALA A 79 2.07 13.84 -22.01
N ASN A 80 2.86 14.72 -21.37
CA ASN A 80 4.30 14.54 -21.24
C ASN A 80 4.65 13.31 -20.39
N THR A 81 3.99 13.12 -19.24
CA THR A 81 4.14 11.92 -18.39
C THR A 81 3.87 10.65 -19.21
N SER A 82 2.79 10.66 -20.01
CA SER A 82 2.42 9.51 -20.84
C SER A 82 3.41 9.21 -21.96
N GLN A 83 4.10 10.21 -22.51
CA GLN A 83 5.14 9.99 -23.51
C GLN A 83 6.43 9.47 -22.88
N GLU A 84 6.83 10.06 -21.75
CA GLU A 84 8.05 9.67 -21.04
C GLU A 84 8.03 8.22 -20.57
N LEU A 85 6.88 7.70 -20.12
CA LEU A 85 6.80 6.31 -19.64
C LEU A 85 6.93 5.25 -20.74
N HIS A 86 6.75 5.61 -22.02
CA HIS A 86 6.94 4.70 -23.16
C HIS A 86 8.39 4.73 -23.70
N LYS A 87 9.25 5.62 -23.21
CA LYS A 87 10.65 5.69 -23.63
C LYS A 87 11.48 4.65 -22.86
N ASP A 88 12.33 3.90 -23.58
CA ASP A 88 13.26 2.94 -22.96
C ASP A 88 14.22 3.60 -21.94
N THR A 89 14.55 4.88 -22.14
CA THR A 89 15.36 5.70 -21.22
C THR A 89 14.53 6.79 -20.55
N SER A 90 13.34 6.42 -20.05
CA SER A 90 12.43 7.33 -19.36
C SER A 90 13.13 8.08 -18.22
N ARG A 91 13.03 9.41 -18.23
CA ARG A 91 13.55 10.25 -17.15
C ARG A 91 12.57 10.39 -15.97
N LEU A 92 11.40 9.77 -16.06
CA LEU A 92 10.34 9.89 -15.07
C LEU A 92 10.81 9.38 -13.69
N TYR A 93 11.41 8.19 -13.71
CA TYR A 93 11.99 7.52 -12.54
C TYR A 93 13.42 7.02 -12.77
N ASN A 94 14.00 7.25 -13.97
CA ASN A 94 15.27 6.65 -14.40
C ASN A 94 15.29 5.12 -14.21
N PHE A 95 14.13 4.49 -14.42
CA PHE A 95 13.96 3.06 -14.19
C PHE A 95 14.34 2.27 -15.44
N ASN A 96 15.26 1.33 -15.28
CA ASN A 96 15.74 0.41 -16.30
C ASN A 96 14.98 -0.92 -16.22
N TRP A 97 14.10 -1.14 -17.20
CA TRP A 97 13.41 -2.42 -17.38
C TRP A 97 14.36 -3.55 -17.78
N ASP A 98 15.46 -3.23 -18.45
CA ASP A 98 16.40 -4.17 -19.04
C ASP A 98 17.59 -4.49 -18.09
N HIS A 99 17.36 -4.49 -16.77
CA HIS A 99 18.41 -4.67 -15.74
C HIS A 99 19.02 -6.08 -15.71
N CYS A 100 18.38 -7.06 -16.35
CA CYS A 100 18.89 -8.43 -16.56
C CYS A 100 18.96 -8.80 -18.04
N GLY A 101 19.26 -7.83 -18.90
CA GLY A 101 19.18 -7.97 -20.36
C GLY A 101 17.86 -7.45 -20.91
N LYS A 102 17.69 -7.49 -22.23
CA LYS A 102 16.53 -6.93 -22.91
C LYS A 102 15.25 -7.67 -22.49
N MET A 103 14.32 -6.95 -21.85
CA MET A 103 13.01 -7.46 -21.48
C MET A 103 12.16 -7.68 -22.73
N GLU A 104 11.44 -8.80 -22.77
CA GLU A 104 10.55 -9.12 -23.89
C GLU A 104 9.44 -8.06 -24.01
N PRO A 105 9.08 -7.61 -25.23
CA PRO A 105 8.02 -6.61 -25.40
C PRO A 105 6.66 -7.02 -24.82
N ALA A 106 6.35 -8.32 -24.86
CA ALA A 106 5.12 -8.89 -24.28
C ALA A 106 5.07 -8.71 -22.76
N CYS A 107 6.22 -8.75 -22.09
CA CYS A 107 6.36 -8.45 -20.67
C CYS A 107 6.38 -6.93 -20.40
N LYS A 108 7.22 -6.19 -21.14
CA LYS A 108 7.44 -4.74 -20.95
C LYS A 108 6.15 -3.93 -21.05
N ARG A 109 5.22 -4.30 -21.94
CA ARG A 109 3.91 -3.63 -22.06
C ARG A 109 3.10 -3.64 -20.75
N HIS A 110 3.22 -4.66 -19.91
CA HIS A 110 2.47 -4.70 -18.64
C HIS A 110 3.01 -3.70 -17.64
N PHE A 111 4.33 -3.50 -17.60
CA PHE A 111 4.95 -2.45 -16.77
C PHE A 111 4.59 -1.04 -17.26
N ILE A 112 4.48 -0.85 -18.57
CA ILE A 112 4.00 0.41 -19.17
C ILE A 112 2.53 0.64 -18.77
N GLN A 113 1.66 -0.36 -18.94
CA GLN A 113 0.24 -0.26 -18.57
C GLN A 113 0.04 -0.04 -17.07
N ASP A 114 0.83 -0.70 -16.21
CA ASP A 114 0.88 -0.48 -14.76
C ASP A 114 1.25 0.98 -14.44
N THR A 115 2.25 1.52 -15.14
CA THR A 115 2.63 2.92 -14.99
C THR A 115 1.51 3.85 -15.47
N CYS A 116 0.81 3.55 -16.57
CA CYS A 116 -0.37 4.32 -16.98
C CYS A 116 -1.46 4.28 -15.91
N LEU A 117 -1.77 3.12 -15.33
CA LEU A 117 -2.76 3.01 -14.25
C LEU A 117 -2.34 3.82 -13.02
N TYR A 118 -1.07 3.69 -12.59
CA TYR A 118 -0.50 4.40 -11.45
C TYR A 118 -0.55 5.93 -11.63
N GLU A 119 -0.07 6.43 -12.78
CA GLU A 119 0.05 7.87 -13.04
C GLU A 119 -1.28 8.51 -13.43
N CYS A 120 -2.12 7.80 -14.18
CA CYS A 120 -3.28 8.41 -14.84
C CYS A 120 -4.63 8.13 -14.17
N SER A 121 -4.78 7.07 -13.39
CA SER A 121 -6.11 6.67 -12.91
C SER A 121 -6.65 7.59 -11.80
N PRO A 122 -7.82 8.22 -12.00
CA PRO A 122 -8.50 8.99 -10.96
C PRO A 122 -9.39 8.12 -10.04
N HIS A 123 -9.30 6.79 -10.19
CA HIS A 123 -10.20 5.82 -9.55
C HIS A 123 -9.47 4.94 -8.53
N LEU A 124 -8.31 5.38 -8.04
CA LEU A 124 -7.52 4.66 -7.03
C LEU A 124 -7.69 5.22 -5.61
N GLY A 125 -8.49 6.28 -5.44
CA GLY A 125 -8.66 6.99 -4.18
C GLY A 125 -8.94 6.13 -2.94
N PRO A 126 -9.81 5.09 -2.98
CA PRO A 126 -10.06 4.22 -1.82
C PRO A 126 -8.79 3.54 -1.24
N TRP A 127 -7.74 3.41 -2.06
CA TRP A 127 -6.48 2.76 -1.71
C TRP A 127 -5.32 3.71 -1.50
N ILE A 128 -5.53 5.03 -1.66
CA ILE A 128 -4.49 6.03 -1.38
C ILE A 128 -4.21 6.05 0.12
N ARG A 129 -2.93 6.05 0.49
CA ARG A 129 -2.43 6.12 1.86
C ARG A 129 -1.27 7.11 1.95
N GLN A 130 -1.26 7.85 3.05
CA GLN A 130 -0.14 8.72 3.42
C GLN A 130 1.08 7.85 3.77
N VAL A 131 2.21 8.12 3.12
CA VAL A 131 3.45 7.37 3.35
C VAL A 131 3.96 7.54 4.79
N ALA A 132 3.76 8.73 5.37
CA ALA A 132 4.15 9.04 6.75
C ALA A 132 3.39 8.22 7.81
N CYS A 133 2.19 7.73 7.48
CA CYS A 133 1.35 6.95 8.39
C CYS A 133 1.64 5.44 8.32
N LEU A 134 2.53 4.99 7.42
CA LEU A 134 2.87 3.58 7.31
C LEU A 134 3.90 3.20 8.39
N PRO A 135 3.71 2.08 9.11
CA PRO A 135 4.71 1.62 10.06
C PRO A 135 6.04 1.40 9.34
N PRO A 136 7.19 1.72 9.96
CA PRO A 136 8.47 1.33 9.41
C PRO A 136 8.46 -0.18 9.24
N THR A 137 8.53 -0.66 7.99
CA THR A 137 8.44 -2.10 7.70
C THR A 137 9.52 -2.82 8.50
N HIS A 138 9.12 -3.58 9.53
CA HIS A 138 10.00 -4.54 10.18
C HIS A 138 10.50 -5.54 9.11
N PRO A 139 11.76 -5.99 9.17
CA PRO A 139 12.28 -6.95 8.21
C PRO A 139 11.43 -8.21 8.27
N SER A 140 11.03 -8.67 7.09
CA SER A 140 10.29 -9.89 6.83
C SER A 140 10.87 -11.02 7.66
N ARG A 141 10.06 -11.56 8.58
CA ARG A 141 10.33 -12.83 9.24
C ARG A 141 10.30 -13.89 8.13
N LEU A 142 11.47 -14.38 7.72
CA LEU A 142 11.58 -15.59 6.91
C LEU A 142 10.73 -16.69 7.58
N PRO A 143 10.02 -17.56 6.82
CA PRO A 143 9.39 -18.72 7.44
C PRO A 143 10.49 -19.53 8.12
N SER A 144 10.34 -19.79 9.42
CA SER A 144 11.22 -20.72 10.14
C SER A 144 11.24 -22.06 9.41
N PRO A 145 12.42 -22.63 9.10
CA PRO A 145 12.46 -24.01 8.63
C PRO A 145 11.97 -24.90 9.79
N SER A 146 10.95 -25.70 9.51
CA SER A 146 10.47 -26.75 10.39
C SER A 146 11.63 -27.69 10.75
N ILE A 147 11.89 -27.79 12.06
CA ILE A 147 12.87 -28.70 12.65
C ILE A 147 12.36 -30.14 12.49
N THR A 148 12.88 -30.87 11.51
CA THR A 148 12.98 -32.33 11.56
C THR A 148 14.12 -32.81 10.67
N SER A 149 15.28 -33.01 11.28
CA SER A 149 16.19 -34.16 11.09
C SER A 149 17.61 -33.74 11.47
N ARG A 150 18.03 -34.13 12.68
CA ARG A 150 19.44 -34.05 13.09
C ARG A 150 20.19 -35.15 12.37
N ARG A 151 21.14 -34.78 11.51
CA ARG A 151 22.31 -35.62 11.21
C ARG A 151 23.54 -34.76 11.42
N TRP A 152 24.31 -35.13 12.45
CA TRP A 152 25.58 -34.50 12.79
C TRP A 152 26.60 -34.75 11.68
N LEU A 153 27.15 -33.68 11.11
CA LEU A 153 28.39 -33.70 10.32
C LEU A 153 29.43 -32.84 11.07
N PRO A 154 30.69 -33.30 11.19
CA PRO A 154 31.70 -32.60 11.98
C PRO A 154 32.15 -31.31 11.31
N ALA A 155 32.51 -30.35 12.17
CA ALA A 155 32.88 -28.99 11.83
C ALA A 155 34.30 -28.91 11.25
N SER A 156 34.41 -28.61 9.95
CA SER A 156 35.61 -27.99 9.39
C SER A 156 35.24 -27.27 8.08
N LEU A 157 35.60 -25.98 8.01
CA LEU A 157 35.40 -25.04 6.89
C LEU A 157 34.06 -24.30 6.86
N ALA A 158 33.85 -23.41 7.85
CA ALA A 158 32.94 -22.29 7.70
C ALA A 158 33.78 -21.01 7.55
N GLU A 159 34.04 -20.62 6.29
CA GLU A 159 34.55 -19.30 5.97
C GLU A 159 33.53 -18.24 6.44
N ARG A 160 34.07 -17.21 7.09
CA ARG A 160 33.31 -16.10 7.66
C ARG A 160 32.86 -15.18 6.52
N SER A 161 31.66 -15.37 5.98
CA SER A 161 31.06 -14.41 5.06
C SER A 161 30.81 -13.07 5.78
N PRO A 162 31.17 -11.92 5.19
CA PRO A 162 30.90 -10.62 5.79
C PRO A 162 29.40 -10.35 5.78
N ALA A 163 28.90 -9.82 6.90
CA ALA A 163 27.50 -9.45 7.07
C ALA A 163 27.04 -8.52 5.95
N SER A 164 25.97 -8.90 5.27
CA SER A 164 25.30 -8.04 4.28
C SER A 164 24.79 -6.76 4.97
N PRO A 165 24.89 -5.57 4.33
CA PRO A 165 24.33 -4.36 4.89
C PRO A 165 22.81 -4.47 5.07
N LEU A 166 22.29 -3.95 6.18
CA LEU A 166 20.85 -3.77 6.42
C LEU A 166 20.17 -3.11 5.20
N PRO A 167 18.91 -3.47 4.88
CA PRO A 167 18.23 -2.87 3.75
C PRO A 167 18.06 -1.37 3.99
N THR A 168 18.68 -0.57 3.13
CA THR A 168 18.56 0.89 3.16
C THR A 168 17.08 1.29 3.04
N GLN A 169 16.65 2.13 3.98
CA GLN A 169 15.34 2.76 3.99
C GLN A 169 15.08 3.45 2.65
N VAL A 170 13.91 3.24 2.05
CA VAL A 170 13.55 3.91 0.78
C VAL A 170 13.44 5.40 1.05
N ASN A 171 14.20 6.22 0.32
CA ASN A 171 13.97 7.66 0.30
C ASN A 171 12.61 7.91 -0.38
N GLN A 172 11.59 8.24 0.42
CA GLN A 172 10.24 8.52 -0.07
C GLN A 172 9.95 10.02 -0.17
N SER A 173 10.95 10.91 -0.04
CA SER A 173 10.77 12.37 -0.12
C SER A 173 10.11 12.85 -1.42
N TRP A 174 10.13 12.03 -2.48
CA TRP A 174 9.54 12.32 -3.78
C TRP A 174 8.03 12.07 -3.86
N ARG A 175 7.38 11.47 -2.85
CA ARG A 175 5.92 11.28 -2.79
C ARG A 175 5.39 11.40 -1.36
N LYS A 176 4.25 12.05 -1.18
CA LYS A 176 3.56 12.07 0.13
C LYS A 176 2.58 10.92 0.25
N GLU A 177 2.01 10.51 -0.88
CA GLU A 177 1.02 9.45 -0.96
C GLU A 177 1.46 8.31 -1.89
N ARG A 178 0.90 7.12 -1.65
CA ARG A 178 0.95 5.99 -2.55
C ARG A 178 -0.34 5.20 -2.43
N PHE A 179 -0.61 4.28 -3.34
CA PHE A 179 -1.65 3.29 -3.10
C PHE A 179 -1.11 2.01 -2.44
N LEU A 180 -2.00 1.34 -1.71
CA LEU A 180 -1.79 0.04 -1.09
C LEU A 180 -3.01 -0.86 -1.28
N ASP A 181 -2.77 -2.14 -1.53
CA ASP A 181 -3.76 -3.20 -1.65
C ASP A 181 -4.88 -2.90 -2.67
N VAL A 182 -4.53 -2.25 -3.80
CA VAL A 182 -5.48 -2.08 -4.91
C VAL A 182 -5.91 -3.47 -5.42
N PRO A 183 -7.22 -3.77 -5.50
CA PRO A 183 -7.75 -5.09 -5.79
C PRO A 183 -7.65 -5.39 -7.28
N LEU A 184 -6.46 -5.71 -7.78
CA LEU A 184 -6.22 -6.00 -9.20
C LEU A 184 -7.01 -7.24 -9.61
N CYS A 185 -7.71 -7.19 -10.75
CA CYS A 185 -8.43 -8.35 -11.27
C CYS A 185 -7.50 -9.53 -11.52
N LYS A 186 -7.95 -10.74 -11.20
CA LYS A 186 -7.11 -11.95 -11.33
C LYS A 186 -6.59 -12.17 -12.74
N GLU A 187 -7.39 -11.88 -13.78
CA GLU A 187 -6.97 -12.10 -15.16
C GLU A 187 -5.88 -11.10 -15.59
N ASP A 188 -5.93 -9.85 -15.15
CA ASP A 188 -4.88 -8.85 -15.41
C ASP A 188 -3.56 -9.30 -14.77
N CYS A 189 -3.61 -9.77 -13.52
CA CYS A 189 -2.43 -10.27 -12.81
C CYS A 189 -1.87 -11.56 -13.43
N GLN A 190 -2.76 -12.51 -13.74
CA GLN A 190 -2.40 -13.77 -14.40
C GLN A 190 -1.70 -13.50 -15.73
N ARG A 191 -2.29 -12.63 -16.57
CA ARG A 191 -1.74 -12.34 -17.89
C ARG A 191 -0.40 -11.61 -17.83
N TRP A 192 -0.23 -10.71 -16.87
CA TRP A 192 1.07 -10.07 -16.64
C TRP A 192 2.14 -11.11 -16.31
N TRP A 193 1.84 -12.02 -15.38
CA TRP A 193 2.79 -13.07 -15.01
C TRP A 193 3.12 -14.00 -16.19
N GLU A 194 2.11 -14.46 -16.94
CA GLU A 194 2.28 -15.33 -18.11
C GLU A 194 3.20 -14.71 -19.17
N ASP A 195 2.97 -13.44 -19.50
CA ASP A 195 3.77 -12.74 -20.52
C ASP A 195 5.18 -12.39 -20.01
N CYS A 196 5.46 -12.53 -18.71
CA CYS A 196 6.75 -12.20 -18.10
C CYS A 196 7.55 -13.39 -17.57
N HIS A 197 6.96 -14.57 -17.38
CA HIS A 197 7.62 -15.64 -16.60
C HIS A 197 8.97 -16.09 -17.18
N THR A 198 9.17 -15.95 -18.51
CA THR A 198 10.42 -16.25 -19.25
C THR A 198 11.44 -15.10 -19.24
N SER A 199 11.00 -13.87 -18.94
CA SER A 199 11.90 -12.72 -18.78
C SER A 199 12.77 -12.92 -17.54
N HIS A 200 13.76 -12.05 -17.37
CA HIS A 200 14.74 -12.16 -16.27
C HIS A 200 14.69 -10.96 -15.34
N THR A 201 14.91 -11.21 -14.05
CA THR A 201 15.10 -10.18 -13.03
C THR A 201 16.10 -10.66 -11.98
N CYS A 202 16.52 -9.76 -11.10
CA CYS A 202 17.42 -10.05 -9.99
C CYS A 202 16.81 -9.72 -8.63
N LYS A 203 15.52 -9.32 -8.59
CA LYS A 203 14.85 -8.87 -7.36
C LYS A 203 13.36 -9.21 -7.37
N SER A 204 12.84 -9.60 -6.21
CA SER A 204 11.40 -9.79 -5.95
C SER A 204 10.68 -8.55 -5.40
N ASN A 205 11.40 -7.44 -5.20
CA ASN A 205 10.82 -6.17 -4.78
C ASN A 205 11.56 -5.04 -5.49
N TRP A 206 10.85 -4.31 -6.34
CA TRP A 206 11.39 -3.29 -7.23
C TRP A 206 11.21 -1.87 -6.67
N HIS A 207 10.55 -1.71 -5.54
CA HIS A 207 10.49 -0.42 -4.85
C HIS A 207 11.80 -0.05 -4.13
N ARG A 208 12.67 -1.02 -3.81
CA ARG A 208 13.82 -0.79 -2.92
C ARG A 208 15.01 -1.71 -3.15
N GLY A 209 16.18 -1.27 -2.68
CA GLY A 209 17.41 -2.07 -2.67
C GLY A 209 18.01 -2.30 -4.06
N TRP A 210 17.86 -1.33 -4.95
CA TRP A 210 18.61 -1.26 -6.21
C TRP A 210 19.94 -0.53 -5.98
N ASP A 211 20.93 -0.83 -6.82
CA ASP A 211 22.10 0.03 -6.96
C ASP A 211 21.78 1.17 -7.94
N TRP A 212 21.93 2.41 -7.49
CA TRP A 212 21.66 3.63 -8.27
C TRP A 212 22.93 4.43 -8.61
N THR A 213 24.12 3.89 -8.34
CA THR A 213 25.41 4.57 -8.54
C THR A 213 25.62 5.10 -9.96
N SER A 214 25.04 4.45 -10.97
CA SER A 214 25.08 4.89 -12.37
C SER A 214 23.97 5.86 -12.78
N GLY A 215 23.09 6.29 -11.87
CA GLY A 215 21.94 7.16 -12.17
C GLY A 215 20.67 6.44 -12.64
N VAL A 216 20.77 5.16 -12.97
CA VAL A 216 19.66 4.22 -13.26
C VAL A 216 19.79 3.00 -12.35
N ASN A 217 18.69 2.28 -12.10
CA ASN A 217 18.74 1.08 -11.26
C ASN A 217 19.52 -0.06 -11.92
N LYS A 218 20.38 -0.69 -11.12
CA LYS A 218 21.13 -1.91 -11.44
C LYS A 218 20.95 -2.94 -10.35
N CYS A 219 21.11 -4.21 -10.72
CA CYS A 219 21.14 -5.31 -9.77
C CYS A 219 22.22 -5.05 -8.70
N PRO A 220 21.86 -5.11 -7.40
CA PRO A 220 22.83 -4.92 -6.33
C PRO A 220 23.84 -6.08 -6.31
N ALA A 221 24.98 -5.87 -5.65
CA ALA A 221 26.02 -6.89 -5.54
C ALA A 221 25.46 -8.21 -4.95
N GLY A 222 25.78 -9.33 -5.61
CA GLY A 222 25.34 -10.67 -5.22
C GLY A 222 23.92 -11.06 -5.68
N ALA A 223 23.13 -10.14 -6.24
CA ALA A 223 21.83 -10.47 -6.81
C ALA A 223 21.97 -11.08 -8.21
N LEU A 224 21.61 -12.35 -8.36
CA LEU A 224 21.72 -13.08 -9.63
C LEU A 224 20.52 -12.82 -10.52
N CYS A 225 20.77 -12.60 -11.82
CA CYS A 225 19.72 -12.57 -12.82
C CYS A 225 19.20 -14.00 -13.08
N LEU A 226 17.95 -14.24 -12.72
CA LEU A 226 17.23 -15.49 -12.93
C LEU A 226 15.90 -15.20 -13.62
N THR A 227 15.15 -16.23 -13.99
CA THR A 227 13.82 -16.06 -14.56
C THR A 227 12.89 -15.35 -13.59
N PHE A 228 11.89 -14.64 -14.13
CA PHE A 228 10.83 -14.04 -13.34
C PHE A 228 10.15 -15.08 -12.45
N GLU A 229 9.89 -16.28 -12.96
CA GLU A 229 9.31 -17.38 -12.18
C GLU A 229 10.15 -17.75 -10.94
N SER A 230 11.48 -17.63 -11.02
CA SER A 230 12.36 -17.91 -9.87
C SER A 230 12.17 -16.89 -8.73
N TYR A 231 11.93 -15.61 -9.05
CA TYR A 231 11.69 -14.55 -8.05
C TYR A 231 10.21 -14.37 -7.72
N PHE A 232 9.32 -14.75 -8.63
CA PHE A 232 7.87 -14.63 -8.57
C PHE A 232 7.22 -15.95 -8.99
N PRO A 233 7.16 -16.96 -8.10
CA PRO A 233 6.69 -18.31 -8.45
C PRO A 233 5.21 -18.40 -8.83
N THR A 234 4.43 -17.35 -8.53
CA THR A 234 3.00 -17.29 -8.84
C THR A 234 2.62 -15.89 -9.31
N PRO A 235 1.49 -15.72 -10.01
CA PRO A 235 0.97 -14.40 -10.37
C PRO A 235 0.80 -13.48 -9.15
N VAL A 236 0.27 -14.03 -8.05
CA VAL A 236 0.10 -13.27 -6.80
C VAL A 236 1.44 -12.78 -6.24
N ALA A 237 2.48 -13.62 -6.27
CA ALA A 237 3.82 -13.22 -5.84
C ALA A 237 4.36 -12.04 -6.67
N LEU A 238 4.11 -12.02 -7.98
CA LEU A 238 4.46 -10.89 -8.86
C LEU A 238 3.66 -9.64 -8.48
N CYS A 239 2.34 -9.68 -8.60
CA CYS A 239 1.50 -8.48 -8.52
C CYS A 239 1.55 -7.83 -7.13
N GLU A 240 1.60 -8.62 -6.05
CA GLU A 240 1.65 -8.08 -4.68
C GLU A 240 3.09 -7.75 -4.24
N GLY A 241 4.07 -8.55 -4.66
CA GLY A 241 5.46 -8.43 -4.19
C GLY A 241 6.26 -7.34 -4.89
N LEU A 242 6.12 -7.24 -6.22
CA LEU A 242 6.93 -6.38 -7.09
C LEU A 242 6.98 -4.93 -6.57
N TRP A 243 5.81 -4.35 -6.30
CA TRP A 243 5.66 -2.98 -5.84
C TRP A 243 5.29 -2.88 -4.35
N SER A 244 5.76 -3.81 -3.52
CA SER A 244 5.57 -3.75 -2.05
C SER A 244 4.11 -3.49 -1.63
N HIS A 245 3.21 -4.38 -2.00
CA HIS A 245 1.77 -4.31 -1.69
C HIS A 245 1.05 -3.07 -2.25
N SER A 246 1.54 -2.54 -3.37
CA SER A 246 0.72 -1.64 -4.19
C SER A 246 -0.57 -2.35 -4.62
N TYR A 247 -0.48 -3.60 -5.08
CA TYR A 247 -1.65 -4.41 -5.40
C TYR A 247 -1.87 -5.50 -4.35
N LYS A 248 -3.15 -5.88 -4.25
CA LYS A 248 -3.61 -7.13 -3.65
C LYS A 248 -4.47 -7.82 -4.70
N VAL A 249 -4.16 -9.07 -5.05
CA VAL A 249 -4.89 -9.73 -6.14
C VAL A 249 -6.29 -10.08 -5.65
N SER A 250 -7.29 -9.69 -6.44
CA SER A 250 -8.69 -9.98 -6.18
C SER A 250 -9.09 -11.32 -6.78
N ASN A 251 -9.94 -12.07 -6.10
CA ASN A 251 -10.52 -13.31 -6.66
C ASN A 251 -11.62 -13.03 -7.70
N TYR A 252 -12.07 -11.78 -7.80
CA TYR A 252 -13.07 -11.36 -8.77
C TYR A 252 -12.48 -11.29 -10.18
N SER A 253 -13.31 -11.66 -11.15
CA SER A 253 -12.98 -11.55 -12.57
C SER A 253 -13.16 -10.12 -13.08
N ARG A 254 -12.46 -9.81 -14.18
CA ARG A 254 -12.73 -8.62 -15.01
C ARG A 254 -14.23 -8.48 -15.31
N GLY A 255 -14.72 -7.24 -15.29
CA GLY A 255 -16.14 -6.93 -15.52
C GLY A 255 -17.07 -7.15 -14.32
N SER A 256 -16.58 -7.65 -13.20
CA SER A 256 -17.39 -7.88 -11.99
C SER A 256 -17.84 -6.61 -11.25
N GLY A 257 -17.23 -5.46 -11.55
CA GLY A 257 -17.38 -4.24 -10.74
C GLY A 257 -16.70 -4.30 -9.37
N ARG A 258 -15.88 -5.34 -9.08
CA ARG A 258 -15.27 -5.59 -7.75
C ARG A 258 -13.75 -5.68 -7.74
N CYS A 259 -13.11 -5.48 -8.88
CA CYS A 259 -11.65 -5.45 -9.01
C CYS A 259 -11.23 -4.40 -10.04
N ILE A 260 -10.06 -3.80 -9.84
CA ILE A 260 -9.47 -2.82 -10.74
C ILE A 260 -8.87 -3.52 -11.95
N GLN A 261 -9.20 -3.02 -13.12
CA GLN A 261 -8.66 -3.46 -14.41
C GLN A 261 -7.56 -2.49 -14.85
N MET A 262 -6.40 -3.04 -15.16
CA MET A 262 -5.27 -2.30 -15.72
C MET A 262 -5.43 -2.14 -17.23
N TRP A 263 -5.99 -3.16 -17.88
CA TRP A 263 -6.34 -3.16 -19.30
C TRP A 263 -7.85 -2.97 -19.49
N PHE A 264 -8.30 -2.04 -20.32
CA PHE A 264 -9.71 -1.90 -20.68
C PHE A 264 -9.90 -1.14 -22.01
N ASP A 265 -11.04 -1.35 -22.64
CA ASP A 265 -11.43 -0.64 -23.86
C ASP A 265 -12.18 0.65 -23.50
N SER A 266 -11.55 1.79 -23.76
CA SER A 266 -12.14 3.11 -23.47
C SER A 266 -13.40 3.44 -24.28
N ALA A 267 -13.66 2.74 -25.38
CA ALA A 267 -14.91 2.87 -26.13
C ALA A 267 -16.13 2.41 -25.30
N GLN A 268 -15.91 1.46 -24.38
CA GLN A 268 -16.94 0.92 -23.48
C GLN A 268 -17.01 1.66 -22.13
N GLY A 269 -16.23 2.74 -21.98
CA GLY A 269 -16.10 3.46 -20.71
C GLY A 269 -15.00 2.90 -19.81
N ASN A 270 -14.75 3.59 -18.69
CA ASN A 270 -13.75 3.16 -17.72
C ASN A 270 -14.43 2.28 -16.64
N PRO A 271 -14.17 0.96 -16.59
CA PRO A 271 -14.84 0.08 -15.63
C PRO A 271 -14.43 0.35 -14.18
N ASN A 272 -13.30 1.01 -13.94
CA ASN A 272 -12.78 1.27 -12.60
C ASN A 272 -13.58 2.34 -11.85
N GLU A 273 -14.38 3.14 -12.55
CA GLU A 273 -15.21 4.15 -11.93
C GLU A 273 -16.28 3.53 -11.01
N GLU A 274 -16.92 2.45 -11.46
CA GLU A 274 -17.87 1.67 -10.64
C GLU A 274 -17.17 0.99 -9.45
N VAL A 275 -15.99 0.41 -9.70
CA VAL A 275 -15.20 -0.28 -8.67
C VAL A 275 -14.82 0.69 -7.55
N ALA A 276 -14.34 1.88 -7.89
CA ALA A 276 -14.00 2.91 -6.91
C ALA A 276 -15.23 3.34 -6.09
N ARG A 277 -16.38 3.56 -6.74
CA ARG A 277 -17.64 3.88 -6.06
C ARG A 277 -18.05 2.79 -5.08
N PHE A 278 -17.95 1.52 -5.48
CA PHE A 278 -18.28 0.40 -4.63
C PHE A 278 -17.42 0.38 -3.36
N TYR A 279 -16.10 0.42 -3.49
CA TYR A 279 -15.21 0.35 -2.33
C TYR A 279 -15.26 1.62 -1.46
N ALA A 280 -15.40 2.80 -2.05
CA ALA A 280 -15.65 4.02 -1.27
C ALA A 280 -16.92 3.84 -0.42
N ALA A 281 -18.03 3.36 -1.00
CA ALA A 281 -19.25 3.15 -0.23
C ALA A 281 -19.07 2.16 0.94
N VAL A 282 -18.37 1.04 0.72
CA VAL A 282 -18.08 0.05 1.79
C VAL A 282 -17.23 0.66 2.90
N MET A 283 -16.20 1.44 2.57
CA MET A 283 -15.33 2.08 3.56
C MET A 283 -16.11 3.08 4.44
N HIS A 284 -17.06 3.81 3.87
CA HIS A 284 -17.92 4.72 4.64
C HIS A 284 -18.87 4.00 5.59
N VAL A 285 -19.45 2.87 5.17
CA VAL A 285 -20.31 2.06 6.05
C VAL A 285 -19.50 1.54 7.23
N ASN A 286 -18.31 0.99 6.99
CA ASN A 286 -17.44 0.47 8.05
C ASN A 286 -16.99 1.58 9.02
N ALA A 287 -16.66 2.77 8.52
CA ALA A 287 -16.32 3.92 9.36
C ALA A 287 -17.53 4.37 10.20
N GLY A 288 -18.74 4.37 9.62
CA GLY A 288 -19.99 4.69 10.32
C GLY A 288 -20.33 3.71 11.43
N GLU A 289 -20.16 2.40 11.19
CA GLU A 289 -20.34 1.36 12.22
C GLU A 289 -19.32 1.50 13.35
N MET A 290 -18.05 1.78 13.02
CA MET A 290 -17.00 2.01 14.01
C MET A 290 -17.32 3.24 14.88
N LEU A 291 -17.81 4.33 14.28
CA LEU A 291 -18.19 5.54 15.01
C LEU A 291 -19.41 5.30 15.93
N HIS A 292 -20.41 4.52 15.47
CA HIS A 292 -21.55 4.14 16.30
C HIS A 292 -21.14 3.22 17.46
N GLY A 293 -20.22 2.28 17.22
CA GLY A 293 -19.68 1.41 18.27
C GLY A 293 -18.91 2.20 19.35
N ILE A 294 -18.09 3.17 18.93
CA ILE A 294 -17.37 4.07 19.84
C ILE A 294 -18.36 4.98 20.58
N GLY A 295 -19.38 5.52 19.90
CA GLY A 295 -20.43 6.32 20.51
C GLY A 295 -21.19 5.57 21.61
N GLY A 296 -21.55 4.31 21.35
CA GLY A 296 -22.17 3.43 22.35
C GLY A 296 -21.27 3.15 23.55
N LEU A 297 -19.97 2.91 23.30
CA LEU A 297 -18.99 2.70 24.37
C LEU A 297 -18.80 3.97 25.21
N LEU A 298 -18.66 5.13 24.59
CA LEU A 298 -18.53 6.42 25.30
C LEU A 298 -19.78 6.76 26.11
N LEU A 299 -20.97 6.47 25.59
CA LEU A 299 -22.23 6.64 26.33
C LEU A 299 -22.28 5.70 27.56
N SER A 300 -21.86 4.45 27.39
CA SER A 300 -21.81 3.49 28.51
C SER A 300 -20.82 3.92 29.60
N LEU A 301 -19.64 4.42 29.21
CA LEU A 301 -18.63 4.95 30.13
C LEU A 301 -19.13 6.21 30.85
N ALA A 302 -19.84 7.09 30.15
CA ALA A 302 -20.45 8.29 30.74
C ALA A 302 -21.52 7.94 31.77
N LEU A 303 -22.39 6.96 31.49
CA LEU A 303 -23.40 6.47 32.43
C LEU A 303 -22.75 5.83 33.66
N MET A 304 -21.73 4.98 33.46
CA MET A 304 -20.97 4.38 34.56
C MET A 304 -20.30 5.46 35.44
N LEU A 305 -19.74 6.51 34.83
CA LEU A 305 -19.15 7.64 35.56
C LEU A 305 -20.21 8.42 36.36
N GLN A 306 -21.41 8.63 35.82
CA GLN A 306 -22.52 9.28 36.52
C GLN A 306 -22.99 8.46 37.73
N PHE A 307 -23.18 7.15 37.59
CA PHE A 307 -23.52 6.26 38.71
C PHE A 307 -22.43 6.26 39.78
N TRP A 308 -21.15 6.29 39.37
CA TRP A 308 -20.01 6.37 40.29
C TRP A 308 -19.85 7.76 40.95
N LEU A 309 -20.43 8.81 40.35
CA LEU A 309 -20.41 10.18 40.89
C LEU A 309 -21.53 10.45 41.90
N LEU A 310 -22.69 9.81 41.68
CA LEU A 310 -23.94 10.02 42.44
C LEU A 310 -24.22 8.97 43.53
N GLY A 311 -23.49 7.84 43.53
CA GLY A 311 -23.45 6.86 44.62
C GLY A 311 -22.23 7.06 45.52
#